data_AF-A0A7U2FAP4-F1
#
_entry.id   AF-A0A7U2FAP4-F1
#
_cell.length_a   1.000
_cell.length_b   1.000
_cell.length_c   1.000
_cell.angle_alpha   90.00
_cell.angle_beta   90.00
_cell.angle_gamma   90.00
#
_symmetry.space_group_name_H-M   'P 1'
#
loop_
_entity.id
_entity.type
_entity.pdbx_description
1 polymer ?
#
loop_
_entity_poly.entity_id
_entity_poly.type
_entity_poly.pdbx_seq_one_letter_code
_entity_poly.pdbx_strand_id
1 'polypeptide(L)'
;MQHRWSPNPVEENWYSFGFVTCRNRSEERTLLGLYQLLLIPNDESSLYRIHNRQQGTMPPVPFTEFWKAYESKSLIMLMDAKGLREVRSRLPFLEVFLSAPTSIIRPSVWDLKQFLEIRNPVENPPTSSVSVNYGFANCRNREYTCTMMEIYDRVLGVANHLKHHEACVARNLFRYVGAYVRLKEQWVRFEGDWHPAGSF
;
A
#
# COMPACT_ATOMS: atom_id res chain seq x y z
N MET A 1 12.95 11.35 22.80
CA MET A 1 12.44 11.16 21.43
C MET A 1 12.21 9.67 21.23
N GLN A 2 10.98 9.17 21.42
CA GLN A 2 10.68 7.76 21.15
C GLN A 2 10.71 7.53 19.64
N HIS A 3 11.53 6.57 19.21
CA HIS A 3 11.56 6.08 17.84
C HIS A 3 10.17 5.48 17.57
N ARG A 4 9.34 6.14 16.76
CA ARG A 4 8.06 5.57 16.33
C ARG A 4 8.35 4.42 15.37
N TRP A 5 8.20 3.20 15.84
CA TRP A 5 8.39 1.99 15.03
C TRP A 5 7.16 1.80 14.15
N SER A 6 7.33 2.10 12.86
CA SER A 6 6.42 1.60 11.82
C SER A 6 6.83 0.17 11.50
N PRO A 7 5.89 -0.74 11.21
CA PRO A 7 6.25 -2.07 10.73
C PRO A 7 7.10 -1.96 9.46
N ASN A 8 7.98 -2.93 9.25
CA ASN A 8 8.87 -2.97 8.08
C ASN A 8 8.10 -3.50 6.86
N PRO A 9 8.30 -2.98 5.63
CA PRO A 9 7.65 -3.50 4.43
C PRO A 9 7.83 -5.00 4.15
N VAL A 10 8.88 -5.63 4.69
CA VAL A 10 9.12 -7.09 4.62
C VAL A 10 8.17 -7.87 5.55
N GLU A 11 7.64 -7.24 6.58
CA GLU A 11 6.75 -7.87 7.55
C GLU A 11 5.31 -7.98 7.01
N GLU A 12 4.69 -9.14 7.23
CA GLU A 12 3.28 -9.37 6.84
C GLU A 12 2.34 -8.32 7.45
N ASN A 13 2.62 -7.88 8.67
CA ASN A 13 1.81 -6.88 9.38
C ASN A 13 1.79 -5.53 8.65
N TRP A 14 2.87 -5.11 7.99
CA TRP A 14 2.88 -3.87 7.21
C TRP A 14 1.85 -3.96 6.07
N TYR A 15 1.80 -5.10 5.39
CA TYR A 15 0.82 -5.34 4.33
C TYR A 15 -0.59 -5.49 4.88
N SER A 16 -0.79 -6.39 5.85
CA SER A 16 -2.09 -6.80 6.36
C SER A 16 -2.86 -5.68 7.09
N PHE A 17 -2.14 -4.77 7.75
CA PHE A 17 -2.72 -3.56 8.36
C PHE A 17 -2.79 -2.37 7.39
N GLY A 18 -2.56 -2.58 6.10
CA GLY A 18 -2.86 -1.59 5.06
C GLY A 18 -1.84 -0.47 4.93
N PHE A 19 -0.63 -0.58 5.50
CA PHE A 19 0.43 0.40 5.24
C PHE A 19 0.84 0.42 3.76
N VAL A 20 0.70 -0.73 3.07
CA VAL A 20 0.82 -0.82 1.62
C VAL A 20 -0.15 0.10 0.86
N THR A 21 -1.17 0.65 1.49
CA THR A 21 -2.09 1.60 0.83
C THR A 21 -1.60 3.05 0.90
N CYS A 22 -0.65 3.35 1.80
CA CYS A 22 -0.17 4.71 2.04
C CYS A 22 0.71 5.21 0.88
N ARG A 23 0.40 6.36 0.32
CA ARG A 23 1.12 6.95 -0.82
C ARG A 23 2.50 7.51 -0.45
N ASN A 24 2.73 7.81 0.83
CA ASN A 24 3.97 8.40 1.32
C ASN A 24 4.09 8.24 2.84
N ARG A 25 5.25 8.61 3.39
CA ARG A 25 5.52 8.58 4.84
C ARG A 25 4.57 9.40 5.70
N SER A 26 3.93 10.44 5.16
CA SER A 26 2.94 11.22 5.92
C SER A 26 1.66 10.41 6.14
N GLU A 27 1.21 9.69 5.12
CA GLU A 27 0.09 8.77 5.23
C GLU A 27 0.40 7.58 6.15
N GLU A 28 1.60 6.99 6.03
CA GLU A 28 2.01 5.91 6.96
C GLU A 28 2.03 6.38 8.41
N ARG A 29 2.54 7.58 8.69
CA ARG A 29 2.49 8.17 10.04
C ARG A 29 1.07 8.42 10.52
N THR A 30 0.16 8.79 9.61
CA THR A 30 -1.25 8.98 9.93
C THR A 30 -1.90 7.65 10.29
N LEU A 31 -1.64 6.60 9.51
CA LEU A 31 -2.12 5.25 9.76
C LEU A 31 -1.56 4.66 11.06
N LEU A 32 -0.27 4.82 11.32
CA LEU A 32 0.34 4.44 12.59
C LEU A 32 -0.35 5.16 13.76
N GLY A 33 -0.59 6.47 13.62
CA GLY A 33 -1.31 7.26 14.61
C GLY A 33 -2.74 6.75 14.88
N LEU A 34 -3.46 6.29 13.85
CA LEU A 34 -4.78 5.67 14.01
C LEU A 34 -4.70 4.39 14.85
N TYR A 35 -3.75 3.50 14.56
CA TYR A 35 -3.57 2.28 15.35
C TYR A 35 -3.15 2.57 16.79
N GLN A 36 -2.28 3.57 16.99
CA GLN A 36 -1.87 4.00 18.33
C GLN A 36 -3.05 4.57 19.14
N LEU A 37 -3.90 5.40 18.51
CA LEU A 37 -5.11 5.92 19.13
C LEU A 37 -6.09 4.82 19.55
N LEU A 38 -6.16 3.74 18.78
CA LEU A 38 -7.01 2.60 19.11
C LEU A 38 -6.43 1.76 20.25
N LEU A 39 -5.12 1.50 20.25
CA LEU A 39 -4.54 0.42 21.07
C LEU A 39 -3.76 0.89 22.30
N ILE A 40 -3.25 2.12 22.29
CA ILE A 40 -2.31 2.60 23.30
C ILE A 40 -2.99 3.62 24.22
N PRO A 41 -2.95 3.41 25.55
CA PRO A 41 -3.33 4.46 26.49
C PRO A 41 -2.32 5.61 26.39
N ASN A 42 -2.80 6.82 26.05
CA ASN A 42 -2.03 8.07 26.04
C ASN A 42 -0.60 7.95 25.50
N ASP A 43 -0.45 7.99 24.18
CA ASP A 43 0.86 7.93 23.51
C ASP A 43 1.61 9.28 23.47
N GLU A 44 1.11 10.30 24.21
CA GLU A 44 1.57 11.70 24.21
C GLU A 44 1.67 12.37 22.83
N SER A 45 1.19 11.71 21.77
CA SER A 45 1.40 12.21 20.43
C SER A 45 0.55 13.42 20.13
N SER A 46 1.02 14.22 19.17
CA SER A 46 0.25 15.34 18.65
C SER A 46 -1.15 14.89 18.18
N LEU A 47 -1.26 13.71 17.55
CA LEU A 47 -2.56 13.17 17.12
C LEU A 47 -3.46 12.82 18.30
N TYR A 48 -2.93 12.15 19.34
CA TYR A 48 -3.68 11.86 20.57
C TYR A 48 -4.17 13.13 21.26
N ARG A 49 -3.29 14.12 21.41
CA ARG A 49 -3.63 15.42 22.02
C ARG A 49 -4.70 16.17 21.23
N ILE A 50 -4.60 16.19 19.90
CA ILE A 50 -5.56 16.87 19.03
C ILE A 50 -6.92 16.15 19.10
N HIS A 51 -6.93 14.83 18.96
CA HIS A 51 -8.15 14.03 18.96
C HIS A 51 -8.92 14.15 20.28
N ASN A 52 -8.23 13.92 21.41
CA ASN A 52 -8.89 13.89 22.72
C ASN A 52 -9.28 15.27 23.23
N ARG A 53 -8.69 16.35 22.69
CA ARG A 53 -9.14 17.72 22.99
C ARG A 53 -10.53 18.00 22.41
N GLN A 54 -10.87 17.39 21.28
CA GLN A 54 -12.17 17.62 20.62
C GLN A 54 -13.27 16.66 21.11
N GLN A 55 -12.92 15.42 21.45
CA GLN A 55 -13.90 14.37 21.78
C GLN A 55 -13.90 13.93 23.26
N GLY A 56 -13.00 14.47 24.08
CA GLY A 56 -12.72 13.92 25.40
C GLY A 56 -11.80 12.70 25.34
N THR A 57 -11.27 12.26 26.48
CA THR A 57 -10.37 11.10 26.53
C THR A 57 -11.16 9.82 26.32
N MET A 58 -11.04 9.22 25.14
CA MET A 58 -11.57 7.88 24.89
C MET A 58 -10.62 6.81 25.45
N PRO A 59 -11.13 5.79 26.14
CA PRO A 59 -10.32 4.66 26.54
C PRO A 59 -9.87 3.86 25.30
N PRO A 60 -8.65 3.29 25.32
CA PRO A 60 -8.19 2.41 24.25
C PRO A 60 -9.12 1.19 24.10
N VAL A 61 -9.17 0.67 22.88
CA VAL A 61 -9.86 -0.58 22.53
C VAL A 61 -9.12 -1.75 23.17
N PRO A 62 -9.81 -2.66 23.88
CA PRO A 62 -9.22 -3.93 24.29
C PRO A 62 -8.67 -4.69 23.09
N PHE A 63 -7.47 -5.26 23.21
CA PHE A 63 -6.84 -5.97 22.09
C PHE A 63 -7.74 -7.05 21.46
N THR A 64 -8.55 -7.74 22.26
CA THR A 64 -9.49 -8.76 21.79
C THR A 64 -10.60 -8.19 20.90
N GLU A 65 -11.07 -6.98 21.18
CA GLU A 65 -12.05 -6.28 20.34
C GLU A 65 -11.41 -5.83 19.02
N PHE A 66 -10.20 -5.28 19.08
CA PHE A 66 -9.43 -4.94 17.89
C PHE A 66 -9.16 -6.16 17.00
N TRP A 67 -8.71 -7.27 17.60
CA TRP A 67 -8.42 -8.51 16.90
C TRP A 67 -9.66 -9.08 16.20
N LYS A 68 -10.80 -9.13 16.90
CA LYS A 68 -12.08 -9.55 16.30
C LYS A 68 -12.51 -8.64 15.15
N ALA A 69 -12.28 -7.33 15.28
CA ALA A 69 -12.58 -6.38 14.21
C ALA A 69 -11.67 -6.61 12.98
N TYR A 70 -10.41 -6.94 13.19
CA TYR A 70 -9.48 -7.32 12.13
C TYR A 70 -9.91 -8.60 11.40
N GLU A 71 -10.21 -9.68 12.12
CA GLU A 71 -10.65 -10.95 11.53
C GLU A 71 -11.95 -10.80 10.74
N SER A 72 -12.89 -10.02 11.27
CA SER A 72 -14.20 -9.77 10.64
C SER A 72 -14.22 -8.68 9.58
N LYS A 73 -13.05 -8.12 9.19
CA LYS A 73 -12.94 -7.01 8.21
C LYS A 73 -13.73 -5.75 8.60
N SER A 74 -13.91 -5.53 9.90
CA SER A 74 -14.68 -4.42 10.47
C SER A 74 -13.82 -3.35 11.17
N LEU A 75 -12.49 -3.36 10.96
CA LEU A 75 -11.60 -2.30 11.50
C LEU A 75 -12.03 -0.88 11.13
N ILE A 76 -12.58 -0.69 9.93
CA ILE A 76 -13.11 0.61 9.49
C ILE A 76 -14.28 1.05 10.36
N MET A 77 -15.20 0.14 10.68
CA MET A 77 -16.32 0.42 11.59
C MET A 77 -15.83 0.71 13.01
N LEU A 78 -14.82 -0.03 13.48
CA LEU A 78 -14.20 0.20 14.78
C LEU A 78 -13.55 1.60 14.86
N MET A 79 -12.82 2.02 13.82
CA MET A 79 -12.25 3.37 13.73
C MET A 79 -13.34 4.44 13.80
N ASP A 80 -14.45 4.25 13.06
CA ASP A 80 -15.57 5.19 13.09
C ASP A 80 -16.25 5.27 14.45
N ALA A 81 -16.48 4.13 15.10
CA ALA A 81 -17.07 4.05 16.44
C ALA A 81 -16.21 4.72 17.51
N LYS A 82 -14.90 4.88 17.25
CA LYS A 82 -13.95 5.62 18.09
C LYS A 82 -13.73 7.06 17.64
N GLY A 83 -14.58 7.58 16.75
CA GLY A 83 -14.53 8.98 16.32
C GLY A 83 -13.40 9.31 15.35
N LEU A 84 -12.72 8.30 14.79
CA LEU A 84 -11.54 8.46 13.93
C LEU A 84 -11.87 8.60 12.44
N ARG A 85 -13.16 8.69 12.09
CA ARG A 85 -13.64 8.74 10.70
C ARG A 85 -12.92 9.81 9.86
N GLU A 86 -12.88 11.04 10.36
CA GLU A 86 -12.28 12.16 9.65
C GLU A 86 -10.80 11.92 9.35
N VAL A 87 -10.06 11.36 10.31
CA VAL A 87 -8.62 11.08 10.16
C VAL A 87 -8.41 9.93 9.18
N ARG A 88 -9.15 8.81 9.30
CA ARG A 88 -8.99 7.68 8.38
C ARG A 88 -9.43 8.01 6.95
N SER A 89 -10.41 8.89 6.74
CA SER A 89 -10.86 9.29 5.40
C SER A 89 -9.80 10.08 4.62
N ARG A 90 -8.74 10.56 5.28
CA ARG A 90 -7.55 11.14 4.62
C ARG A 90 -6.66 10.08 3.95
N LEU A 91 -6.91 8.79 4.22
CA LEU A 91 -6.21 7.64 3.64
C LEU A 91 -7.10 6.99 2.57
N PRO A 92 -7.00 7.42 1.30
CA PRO A 92 -8.04 7.17 0.29
C PRO A 92 -8.25 5.69 -0.06
N PHE A 93 -7.24 4.86 0.15
CA PHE A 93 -7.26 3.44 -0.22
C PHE A 93 -7.42 2.50 0.99
N LEU A 94 -7.41 3.04 2.22
CA LEU A 94 -7.42 2.23 3.42
C LEU A 94 -8.73 1.44 3.58
N GLU A 95 -9.86 2.11 3.36
CA GLU A 95 -11.18 1.51 3.54
C GLU A 95 -11.42 0.36 2.59
N VAL A 96 -11.20 0.58 1.28
CA VAL A 96 -11.35 -0.46 0.27
C VAL A 96 -10.41 -1.64 0.54
N PHE A 97 -9.21 -1.40 1.08
CA PHE A 97 -8.25 -2.46 1.39
C PHE A 97 -8.63 -3.28 2.62
N LEU A 98 -9.02 -2.62 3.72
CA LEU A 98 -9.33 -3.29 5.00
C LEU A 98 -10.71 -3.95 5.00
N SER A 99 -11.66 -3.43 4.22
CA SER A 99 -13.01 -3.99 4.09
C SER A 99 -13.14 -5.06 3.01
N ALA A 100 -12.06 -5.34 2.26
CA ALA A 100 -12.07 -6.37 1.23
C ALA A 100 -12.35 -7.77 1.84
N PRO A 101 -13.35 -8.52 1.33
CA PRO A 101 -13.59 -9.90 1.72
C PRO A 101 -12.37 -10.79 1.44
N THR A 102 -12.17 -11.82 2.26
CA THR A 102 -11.07 -12.79 2.09
C THR A 102 -11.18 -13.61 0.79
N SER A 103 -12.37 -13.71 0.22
CA SER A 103 -12.63 -14.41 -1.05
C SER A 103 -12.21 -13.62 -2.30
N ILE A 104 -11.95 -12.32 -2.18
CA ILE A 104 -11.58 -11.48 -3.31
C ILE A 104 -10.06 -11.42 -3.44
N ILE A 105 -9.56 -11.72 -4.64
CA ILE A 105 -8.14 -11.53 -4.98
C ILE A 105 -7.82 -10.04 -4.91
N ARG A 106 -6.84 -9.69 -4.07
CA ARG A 106 -6.41 -8.29 -3.91
C ARG A 106 -5.78 -7.76 -5.20
N PRO A 107 -5.95 -6.46 -5.51
CA PRO A 107 -5.23 -5.82 -6.60
C PRO A 107 -3.73 -6.05 -6.51
N SER A 108 -3.12 -6.61 -7.56
CA SER A 108 -1.68 -6.93 -7.62
C SER A 108 -0.77 -5.70 -7.53
N VAL A 109 -1.33 -4.49 -7.64
CA VAL A 109 -0.59 -3.23 -7.44
C VAL A 109 -0.08 -3.08 -6.00
N TRP A 110 -0.75 -3.72 -5.04
CA TRP A 110 -0.30 -3.74 -3.66
C TRP A 110 0.98 -4.57 -3.51
N ASP A 111 1.06 -5.72 -4.19
CA ASP A 111 2.27 -6.54 -4.22
C ASP A 111 3.42 -5.79 -4.92
N LEU A 112 3.10 -5.10 -6.04
CA LEU A 112 4.08 -4.25 -6.72
C LEU A 112 4.61 -3.19 -5.76
N LYS A 113 3.72 -2.50 -5.05
CA LYS A 113 4.12 -1.44 -4.14
C LYS A 113 4.96 -1.97 -2.98
N GLN A 114 4.60 -3.10 -2.37
CA GLN A 114 5.42 -3.73 -1.33
C GLN A 114 6.83 -4.04 -1.86
N PHE A 115 6.93 -4.64 -3.04
CA PHE A 115 8.21 -4.92 -3.68
C PHE A 115 9.07 -3.66 -3.87
N LEU A 116 8.45 -2.54 -4.26
CA LEU A 116 9.14 -1.25 -4.41
C LEU A 116 9.57 -0.63 -3.07
N GLU A 117 8.80 -0.79 -2.00
CA GLU A 117 9.13 -0.27 -0.66
C GLU A 117 10.25 -1.08 0.00
N ILE A 118 10.35 -2.40 -0.26
CA ILE A 118 11.44 -3.25 0.24
C ILE A 118 12.80 -2.83 -0.34
N ARG A 119 12.84 -2.32 -1.58
CA ARG A 119 14.04 -1.81 -2.27
C ARG A 119 15.23 -2.79 -2.32
N ASN A 120 14.97 -4.09 -2.25
CA ASN A 120 15.99 -5.14 -2.26
C ASN A 120 15.57 -6.33 -3.13
N PRO A 121 15.62 -6.20 -4.47
CA PRO A 121 15.12 -7.23 -5.39
C PRO A 121 15.98 -8.51 -5.42
N VAL A 122 17.13 -8.54 -4.74
CA VAL A 122 18.01 -9.72 -4.66
C VAL A 122 17.55 -10.64 -3.55
N GLU A 123 17.35 -10.11 -2.35
CA GLU A 123 16.89 -10.90 -1.19
C GLU A 123 15.36 -11.03 -1.18
N ASN A 124 14.64 -10.09 -1.81
CA ASN A 124 13.20 -10.07 -1.92
C ASN A 124 12.80 -9.91 -3.39
N PRO A 125 12.91 -10.98 -4.20
CA PRO A 125 12.53 -10.94 -5.61
C PRO A 125 11.04 -10.66 -5.78
N PRO A 126 10.62 -10.14 -6.94
CA PRO A 126 9.20 -9.89 -7.22
C PRO A 126 8.41 -11.20 -7.12
N THR A 127 7.21 -11.13 -6.53
CA THR A 127 6.29 -12.27 -6.52
C THR A 127 5.91 -12.67 -7.94
N SER A 128 5.32 -13.85 -8.13
CA SER A 128 4.84 -14.28 -9.45
C SER A 128 3.82 -13.29 -10.04
N SER A 129 2.93 -12.74 -9.20
CA SER A 129 1.97 -11.72 -9.62
C SER A 129 2.67 -10.47 -10.11
N VAL A 130 3.70 -9.99 -9.41
CA VAL A 130 4.47 -8.79 -9.82
C VAL A 130 5.27 -9.05 -11.09
N SER A 131 5.89 -10.24 -11.16
CA SER A 131 6.70 -10.68 -12.29
C SER A 131 5.93 -10.66 -13.61
N VAL A 132 4.75 -11.28 -13.63
CA VAL A 132 3.94 -11.40 -14.84
C VAL A 132 3.21 -10.10 -15.15
N ASN A 133 2.50 -9.53 -14.17
CA ASN A 133 1.58 -8.42 -14.41
C ASN A 133 2.30 -7.11 -14.76
N TYR A 134 3.49 -6.89 -14.21
CA TYR A 134 4.22 -5.64 -14.37
C TYR A 134 5.50 -5.79 -15.19
N GLY A 135 5.68 -6.92 -15.88
CA GLY A 135 6.75 -7.12 -16.87
C GLY A 135 8.13 -7.44 -16.28
N PHE A 136 8.26 -7.65 -14.96
CA PHE A 136 9.56 -8.02 -14.36
C PHE A 136 10.06 -9.41 -14.79
N ALA A 137 9.19 -10.29 -15.27
CA ALA A 137 9.58 -11.57 -15.87
C ALA A 137 10.49 -11.39 -17.10
N ASN A 138 10.45 -10.23 -17.75
CA ASN A 138 11.26 -9.91 -18.92
C ASN A 138 12.58 -9.20 -18.57
N CYS A 139 12.83 -8.90 -17.30
CA CYS A 139 14.09 -8.31 -16.84
C CYS A 139 15.23 -9.33 -16.93
N ARG A 140 16.17 -9.09 -17.85
CA ARG A 140 17.30 -10.01 -18.08
C ARG A 140 18.46 -9.85 -17.09
N ASN A 141 18.53 -8.72 -16.39
CA ASN A 141 19.59 -8.44 -15.44
C ASN A 141 19.09 -7.47 -14.34
N ARG A 142 19.93 -7.28 -13.31
CA ARG A 142 19.64 -6.42 -12.16
C ARG A 142 19.41 -4.96 -12.54
N GLU A 143 20.15 -4.44 -13.53
CA GLU A 143 20.03 -3.05 -13.97
C GLU A 143 18.63 -2.78 -14.56
N TYR A 144 18.11 -3.71 -15.36
CA TYR A 144 16.75 -3.64 -15.89
C TYR A 144 15.72 -3.67 -14.76
N THR A 145 15.87 -4.58 -13.79
CA THR A 145 14.98 -4.66 -12.63
C THR A 145 14.99 -3.35 -11.84
N CYS A 146 16.16 -2.82 -11.50
CA CYS A 146 16.29 -1.53 -10.81
C CYS A 146 15.63 -0.39 -11.59
N THR A 147 15.81 -0.36 -12.91
CA THR A 147 15.21 0.70 -13.73
C THR A 147 13.69 0.59 -13.81
N MET A 148 13.13 -0.61 -13.92
CA MET A 148 11.68 -0.81 -13.85
C MET A 148 11.12 -0.43 -12.49
N MET A 149 11.84 -0.74 -11.40
CA MET A 149 11.46 -0.28 -10.07
C MET A 149 11.39 1.25 -10.00
N GLU A 150 12.39 1.96 -10.52
CA GLU A 150 12.38 3.44 -10.56
C GLU A 150 11.21 4.01 -11.37
N ILE A 151 10.84 3.36 -12.48
CA ILE A 151 9.69 3.78 -13.30
C ILE A 151 8.39 3.62 -12.50
N TYR A 152 8.17 2.45 -11.91
CA TYR A 152 6.95 2.21 -11.14
C TYR A 152 6.90 3.05 -9.85
N ASP A 153 8.02 3.31 -9.18
CA ASP A 153 8.10 4.21 -8.02
C ASP A 153 7.62 5.63 -8.41
N ARG A 154 8.06 6.13 -9.57
CA ARG A 154 7.57 7.43 -10.11
C ARG A 154 6.09 7.40 -10.45
N VAL A 155 5.63 6.36 -11.13
CA VAL A 155 4.22 6.23 -11.53
C VAL A 155 3.33 6.16 -10.29
N LEU A 156 3.62 5.28 -9.33
CA LEU A 156 2.82 5.12 -8.11
C LEU A 156 2.94 6.32 -7.17
N GLY A 157 3.97 7.16 -7.31
CA GLY A 157 4.08 8.42 -6.58
C GLY A 157 3.02 9.46 -6.97
N VAL A 158 2.43 9.37 -8.17
CA VAL A 158 1.47 10.36 -8.70
C VAL A 158 0.15 9.76 -9.16
N ALA A 159 0.16 8.52 -9.63
CA ALA A 159 -1.00 7.84 -10.19
C ALA A 159 -1.91 7.29 -9.08
N ASN A 160 -3.20 7.13 -9.41
CA ASN A 160 -4.09 6.33 -8.59
C ASN A 160 -3.70 4.84 -8.71
N HIS A 161 -3.38 4.20 -7.58
CA HIS A 161 -2.90 2.81 -7.55
C HIS A 161 -3.93 1.81 -8.10
N LEU A 162 -5.21 1.98 -7.79
CA LEU A 162 -6.26 1.11 -8.32
C LEU A 162 -6.42 1.26 -9.83
N LYS A 163 -6.35 2.48 -10.36
CA LYS A 163 -6.35 2.70 -11.82
C LYS A 163 -5.14 2.10 -12.52
N HIS A 164 -3.98 2.04 -11.84
CA HIS A 164 -2.81 1.36 -12.35
C HIS A 164 -3.04 -0.16 -12.45
N HIS A 165 -3.67 -0.76 -11.44
CA HIS A 165 -4.09 -2.16 -11.50
C HIS A 165 -5.13 -2.40 -12.60
N GLU A 166 -6.13 -1.54 -12.75
CA GLU A 166 -7.12 -1.63 -13.84
C GLU A 166 -6.45 -1.58 -15.22
N ALA A 167 -5.47 -0.69 -15.41
CA ALA A 167 -4.70 -0.63 -16.65
C ALA A 167 -3.89 -1.91 -16.92
N CYS A 168 -3.35 -2.52 -15.87
CA CYS A 168 -2.71 -3.84 -15.96
C CYS A 168 -3.69 -4.92 -16.42
N VAL A 169 -4.85 -5.03 -15.75
CA VAL A 169 -5.90 -6.00 -16.08
C VAL A 169 -6.41 -5.81 -17.52
N ALA A 170 -6.55 -4.54 -17.95
CA ALA A 170 -6.97 -4.17 -19.29
C ALA A 170 -5.86 -4.30 -20.37
N ARG A 171 -4.67 -4.85 -20.03
CA ARG A 171 -3.50 -4.97 -20.91
C ARG A 171 -3.06 -3.65 -21.55
N ASN A 172 -3.31 -2.54 -20.86
CA ASN A 172 -3.03 -1.17 -21.30
C ASN A 172 -1.94 -0.50 -20.44
N LEU A 173 -1.14 -1.32 -19.73
CA LEU A 173 -0.18 -0.86 -18.73
C LEU A 173 0.90 0.05 -19.33
N PHE A 174 1.46 -0.30 -20.48
CA PHE A 174 2.49 0.49 -21.16
C PHE A 174 2.01 1.90 -21.48
N ARG A 175 0.86 2.01 -22.14
CA ARG A 175 0.23 3.30 -22.46
C ARG A 175 -0.09 4.09 -21.20
N TYR A 176 -0.59 3.43 -20.15
CA TYR A 176 -0.90 4.07 -18.88
C TYR A 176 0.37 4.64 -18.24
N VAL A 177 1.45 3.86 -18.13
CA VAL A 177 2.74 4.28 -17.59
C VAL A 177 3.35 5.43 -18.42
N GLY A 178 3.25 5.35 -19.74
CA GLY A 178 3.75 6.38 -20.66
C GLY A 178 3.09 7.75 -20.50
N ALA A 179 1.90 7.83 -19.89
CA ALA A 179 1.27 9.10 -19.55
C ALA A 179 1.93 9.81 -18.36
N TYR A 180 2.70 9.10 -17.53
CA TYR A 180 3.34 9.64 -16.32
C TYR A 180 4.85 9.80 -16.46
N VAL A 181 5.48 9.02 -17.33
CA VAL A 181 6.93 9.04 -17.53
C VAL A 181 7.22 9.11 -19.02
N ARG A 182 8.10 10.04 -19.43
CA ARG A 182 8.65 10.04 -20.78
C ARG A 182 9.55 8.81 -20.94
N LEU A 183 8.97 7.74 -21.48
CA LEU A 183 9.68 6.51 -21.79
C LEU A 183 10.75 6.84 -22.83
N LYS A 184 12.03 6.61 -22.49
CA LYS A 184 13.14 6.74 -23.45
C LYS A 184 12.94 5.76 -24.61
N GLU A 185 13.48 6.05 -25.79
CA GLU A 185 13.36 5.20 -26.99
C GLU A 185 13.72 3.74 -26.75
N GLN A 186 14.68 3.48 -25.86
CA GLN A 186 15.05 2.13 -25.43
C GLN A 186 13.84 1.32 -24.93
N TRP A 187 12.81 1.95 -24.34
CA TRP A 187 11.60 1.30 -23.82
C TRP A 187 10.50 1.10 -24.86
N VAL A 188 10.47 1.92 -25.90
CA VAL A 188 9.53 1.77 -27.03
C VAL A 188 9.81 0.47 -27.79
N ARG A 189 11.09 0.07 -27.88
CA ARG A 189 11.50 -1.23 -28.43
C ARG A 189 10.96 -2.44 -27.66
N PHE A 190 10.50 -2.24 -26.43
CA PHE A 190 10.07 -3.31 -25.54
C PHE A 190 8.56 -3.39 -25.39
N GLU A 191 7.75 -2.70 -26.22
CA GLU A 191 6.27 -2.73 -26.16
C GLU A 191 5.72 -4.18 -26.06
N GLY A 192 6.37 -5.15 -26.71
CA GLY A 192 6.05 -6.58 -26.60
C GLY A 192 6.32 -7.22 -25.22
N ASP A 193 7.29 -6.71 -24.46
CA ASP A 193 7.74 -7.22 -23.15
C ASP A 193 6.93 -6.61 -21.98
N TRP A 194 6.08 -5.60 -22.21
CA TRP A 194 5.16 -5.07 -21.19
C TRP A 194 3.83 -5.82 -21.14
N HIS A 195 3.59 -6.70 -22.12
CA HIS A 195 2.42 -7.55 -22.12
C HIS A 195 2.69 -8.78 -21.25
N PRO A 196 1.84 -9.08 -20.24
CA PRO A 196 1.95 -10.31 -19.49
C PRO A 196 1.93 -11.48 -20.48
N ALA A 197 2.94 -12.34 -20.42
CA ALA A 197 2.94 -13.60 -21.16
C ALA A 197 1.62 -14.29 -20.84
N GLY A 198 0.83 -14.59 -21.88
CA GLY A 198 -0.53 -15.08 -21.70
C GLY A 198 -0.56 -16.29 -20.77
N SER A 199 -1.21 -16.12 -19.63
CA SER A 199 -1.68 -17.24 -18.81
C SER A 199 -3.17 -17.40 -19.06
N PHE A 200 -3.51 -18.57 -19.59
CA PHE A 200 -4.85 -19.15 -19.65
C PHE A 200 -5.42 -19.35 -18.24
#